data_AF-A0A381YSH2-F1
#
_entry.id   AF-A0A381YSH2-F1
#
_cell.length_a   1.000
_cell.length_b   1.000
_cell.length_c   1.000
_cell.angle_alpha   90.00
_cell.angle_beta   90.00
_cell.angle_gamma   90.00
#
_symmetry.space_group_name_H-M   'P 1'
#
loop_
_entity.id
_entity.type
_entity.pdbx_description
1 polymer ?
#
loop_
_entity_poly.entity_id
_entity_poly.type
_entity_poly.pdbx_seq_one_letter_code
_entity_poly.pdbx_strand_id
1 'polypeptide(L)' 'MGLKERIQTATTSKEVDSLLDKGKAFVWAAEGTKRRWRRAAKESLRRINVKKVDKKE' A
#
# COMPACT_ATOMS: atom_id res chain seq x y z
N MET A 1 -11.53 -4.39 -8.94
CA MET A 1 -10.23 -4.07 -8.33
C MET A 1 -10.44 -3.47 -6.95
N GLY A 2 -10.04 -4.18 -5.90
CA GLY A 2 -10.10 -3.69 -4.53
C GLY A 2 -8.95 -2.73 -4.19
N LEU A 3 -9.13 -1.91 -3.16
CA LEU A 3 -8.10 -1.01 -2.62
C LEU A 3 -6.80 -1.75 -2.28
N LYS A 4 -6.92 -3.01 -1.82
CA LYS A 4 -5.79 -3.91 -1.55
C LYS A 4 -4.94 -4.19 -2.78
N GLU A 5 -5.57 -4.47 -3.92
CA GLU A 5 -4.85 -4.76 -5.18
C GLU A 5 -4.10 -3.52 -5.65
N ARG A 6 -4.73 -2.33 -5.60
CA ARG A 6 -4.06 -1.07 -5.93
C ARG A 6 -2.83 -0.81 -5.06
N ILE A 7 -2.92 -1.13 -3.77
CA ILE A 7 -1.78 -1.00 -2.83
C ILE A 7 -0.65 -1.97 -3.19
N GLN A 8 -0.96 -3.18 -3.67
CA GLN A 8 0.04 -4.17 -4.10
C GLN A 8 0.70 -3.82 -5.43
N THR A 9 -0.04 -3.21 -6.36
CA THR A 9 0.48 -2.79 -7.67
C THR A 9 1.18 -1.44 -7.63
N ALA A 10 1.02 -0.68 -6.53
CA ALA A 10 1.67 0.62 -6.38
C ALA A 10 3.20 0.48 -6.46
N THR A 11 3.81 1.29 -7.32
CA THR A 11 5.26 1.33 -7.56
C THR A 11 5.97 2.40 -6.77
N THR A 12 5.21 3.31 -6.13
CA THR A 12 5.76 4.46 -5.42
C THR A 12 5.22 4.53 -4.01
N SER A 13 6.08 4.93 -3.06
CA SER A 13 5.71 5.05 -1.65
C SER A 13 4.61 6.09 -1.41
N LYS A 14 4.61 7.20 -2.17
CA LYS A 14 3.51 8.20 -2.14
C LYS A 14 2.16 7.62 -2.56
N GLU A 15 2.17 6.71 -3.52
CA GLU A 15 0.95 6.11 -4.07
C GLU A 15 0.35 5.10 -3.09
N VAL A 16 1.22 4.30 -2.45
CA VAL A 16 0.83 3.43 -1.33
C VAL A 16 0.21 4.22 -0.19
N ASP A 17 0.81 5.36 0.19
CA ASP A 17 0.32 6.21 1.28
C ASP A 17 -1.05 6.84 0.94
N SER A 18 -1.20 7.39 -0.27
CA SER A 18 -2.47 7.94 -0.76
C SER A 18 -3.59 6.90 -0.80
N LEU A 19 -3.27 5.65 -1.17
CA LEU A 19 -4.24 4.56 -1.17
C LEU A 19 -4.60 4.12 0.25
N LEU A 20 -3.64 4.11 1.18
CA LEU A 20 -3.88 3.85 2.59
C LEU A 20 -4.79 4.92 3.23
N ASP A 21 -4.58 6.18 2.88
CA ASP A 21 -5.36 7.31 3.37
C ASP A 21 -6.81 7.23 2.86
N LYS A 22 -7.00 6.97 1.55
CA LYS A 22 -8.31 6.62 0.99
C LYS A 22 -8.94 5.44 1.72
N GLY A 23 -8.15 4.42 2.05
CA GLY A 23 -8.55 3.27 2.87
C GLY A 23 -9.05 3.65 4.26
N LYS A 24 -8.38 4.57 4.95
CA LYS A 24 -8.80 5.06 6.27
C LYS A 24 -10.12 5.83 6.20
N ALA A 25 -10.32 6.62 5.15
CA ALA A 25 -11.53 7.39 4.93
C ALA A 25 -12.79 6.52 4.72
N PHE A 26 -12.62 5.24 4.37
CA PHE A 26 -13.74 4.30 4.34
C PHE A 26 -14.16 3.92 5.77
N VAL A 27 -15.16 4.64 6.29
CA VAL A 27 -15.81 4.38 7.59
C VAL A 27 -16.48 3.00 7.59
N TRP A 28 -17.02 2.56 6.45
CA TRP A 28 -17.65 1.25 6.27
C TRP A 28 -16.67 0.07 6.23
N ALA A 29 -15.35 0.33 6.13
CA ALA A 29 -14.37 -0.73 6.12
C ALA A 29 -14.13 -1.25 7.54
N ALA A 30 -14.45 -2.53 7.76
CA ALA A 30 -14.15 -3.24 9.00
C ALA A 30 -12.67 -3.10 9.38
N GLU A 31 -12.37 -3.06 10.68
CA GLU A 31 -10.99 -2.94 11.16
C GLU A 31 -10.06 -4.04 10.61
N GLY A 32 -10.58 -5.26 10.44
CA GLY A 32 -9.85 -6.35 9.78
C GLY A 32 -9.40 -6.01 8.36
N THR A 33 -10.26 -5.33 7.60
CA THR A 33 -9.95 -4.85 6.24
C THR A 33 -8.91 -3.75 6.28
N LYS A 34 -9.04 -2.77 7.18
CA LYS A 34 -8.03 -1.71 7.40
C LYS A 34 -6.66 -2.29 7.81
N ARG A 35 -6.65 -3.35 8.61
CA ARG A 35 -5.44 -4.07 9.03
C ARG A 35 -4.78 -4.81 7.86
N ARG A 36 -5.59 -5.44 6.98
CA ARG A 36 -5.11 -6.07 5.74
C ARG A 36 -4.49 -5.05 4.79
N TRP A 37 -5.11 -3.87 4.62
CA TRP A 37 -4.54 -2.79 3.80
C TRP A 37 -3.22 -2.27 4.35
N ARG A 38 -3.11 -2.05 5.67
CA ARG A 38 -1.84 -1.69 6.31
C ARG A 38 -0.74 -2.73 6.11
N ARG A 39 -1.06 -4.02 6.23
CA ARG A 39 -0.09 -5.09 5.96
C ARG A 39 0.38 -5.09 4.50
N ALA A 40 -0.57 -5.02 3.55
CA ALA A 40 -0.25 -4.95 2.13
C ALA A 40 0.63 -3.73 1.81
N ALA A 41 0.30 -2.56 2.36
CA ALA A 41 1.07 -1.34 2.17
C ALA A 41 2.49 -1.44 2.73
N LYS A 42 2.66 -2.03 3.91
CA LYS A 42 4.00 -2.25 4.50
C LYS A 42 4.85 -3.17 3.61
N GLU A 43 4.25 -4.23 3.06
CA GLU A 43 4.93 -5.14 2.14
C GLU A 43 5.28 -4.46 0.80
N SER A 44 4.35 -3.69 0.22
CA SER A 44 4.60 -2.90 -0.98
C SER A 44 5.69 -1.87 -0.76
N LEU A 45 5.66 -1.10 0.33
CA LEU A 45 6.69 -0.14 0.68
C LEU A 45 8.06 -0.80 0.82
N ARG A 46 8.12 -1.98 1.44
CA ARG A 46 9.35 -2.76 1.55
C ARG A 46 9.87 -3.19 0.17
N ARG A 47 8.99 -3.68 -0.71
CA ARG A 47 9.35 -4.02 -2.10
C ARG A 47 9.84 -2.82 -2.88
N ILE A 48 9.14 -1.68 -2.79
CA ILE A 48 9.51 -0.43 -3.47
C ILE A 48 10.87 0.06 -2.97
N ASN A 49 11.12 -0.01 -1.66
CA ASN A 49 12.39 0.40 -1.06
C ASN A 49 13.54 -0.47 -1.58
N VAL A 50 13.37 -1.80 -1.59
CA VAL A 50 14.34 -2.75 -2.17
C VAL A 50 14.57 -2.47 -3.66
N LYS A 51 13.51 -2.28 -4.45
CA LYS A 51 13.61 -1.96 -5.88
C LYS A 51 14.31 -0.63 -6.17
N LYS A 52 14.25 0.32 -5.23
CA LYS A 52 14.94 1.60 -5.33
C LYS A 52 16.45 1.48 -5.07
N VAL A 53 16.85 0.51 -4.25
CA VAL A 53 18.27 0.19 -3.99
C VAL A 53 18.89 -0.50 -5.21
N ASP A 54 18.13 -1.35 -5.89
CA ASP A 54 18.59 -2.13 -7.05
C ASP A 54 18.80 -1.26 -8.32
N LYS A 55 18.09 -0.14 -8.45
CA LYS A 55 18.16 0.73 -9.64
C LYS A 55 19.29 1.76 -9.60
N LYS A 56 20.38 1.45 -8.88
CA LYS A 56 21.53 2.35 -8.67
C LYS A 56 22.87 1.74 -9.12
N GLU A 57 22.83 0.73 -9.99
CA GLU A 57 24.00 0.13 -10.64
C GLU A 57 24.03 0.47 -12.13
#